data_AF-A0A7C4UEC9-F1
#
_entry.id   AF-A0A7C4UEC9-F1
#
_cell.length_a   1.000
_cell.length_b   1.000
_cell.length_c   1.000
_cell.angle_alpha   90.00
_cell.angle_beta   90.00
_cell.angle_gamma   90.00
#
_symmetry.space_group_name_H-M   'P 1'
#
loop_
_entity.id
_entity.type
_entity.pdbx_description
1 polymer ?
#
loop_
_entity_poly.entity_id
_entity_poly.type
_entity_poly.pdbx_seq_one_letter_code
_entity_poly.pdbx_strand_id
1 'polypeptide(L)' 'MTTTPTTMYTLDELRSVYGQPLLNLIRQAAEVHERHHDPSDIQRCVLLSVKTGGC' A
#
# COMPACT_ATOMS: atom_id res chain seq x y z
N MET A 1 -19.43 12.76 8.93
CA MET A 1 -18.11 12.84 9.60
C MET A 1 -17.82 11.48 10.19
N THR A 2 -17.21 10.59 9.42
CA THR A 2 -16.98 9.20 9.84
C THR A 2 -15.54 9.11 10.34
N THR A 3 -15.35 9.13 11.64
CA THR A 3 -14.06 8.91 12.30
C THR A 3 -13.71 7.43 12.24
N THR A 4 -12.84 7.05 11.30
CA THR A 4 -12.22 5.72 11.31
C THR A 4 -11.28 5.63 12.52
N PRO A 5 -11.42 4.64 13.41
CA PRO A 5 -10.47 4.46 14.51
C PRO A 5 -9.09 4.08 13.95
N THR A 6 -8.06 4.83 14.33
CA THR A 6 -6.65 4.47 14.06
C THR A 6 -6.32 3.21 14.83
N THR A 7 -6.47 2.06 14.17
CA THR A 7 -6.00 0.78 14.71
C THR A 7 -4.48 0.76 14.60
N MET A 8 -3.79 0.64 15.74
CA MET A 8 -2.35 0.38 15.74
C MET A 8 -2.11 -1.11 15.56
N TYR A 9 -1.41 -1.47 14.48
CA TYR A 9 -0.98 -2.85 14.23
C TYR A 9 0.29 -3.17 15.03
N THR A 10 0.34 -4.40 15.56
CA THR A 10 1.52 -4.97 16.20
C THR A 10 2.51 -5.51 15.16
N LEU A 11 3.77 -5.68 15.56
CA LEU A 11 4.79 -6.25 14.68
C LEU A 11 4.44 -7.69 14.25
N ASP A 12 3.83 -8.47 15.13
CA ASP A 12 3.50 -9.87 14.85
C ASP A 12 2.34 -10.00 13.85
N GLU A 13 1.37 -9.08 13.89
CA GLU A 13 0.33 -8.98 12.86
C GLU A 13 0.92 -8.67 11.48
N LEU A 14 1.85 -7.72 11.39
CA LEU A 14 2.54 -7.38 10.14
C LEU A 14 3.39 -8.55 9.62
N ARG A 15 4.08 -9.28 10.52
CA ARG A 15 4.83 -10.50 10.18
C ARG A 15 3.93 -11.60 9.65
N SER A 16 2.72 -11.73 10.20
CA SER A 16 1.72 -12.69 9.71
C SER A 16 1.34 -12.39 8.26
N VAL A 17 1.10 -11.12 7.91
CA VAL A 17 0.82 -10.71 6.52
C VAL A 17 2.01 -10.99 5.61
N TYR A 18 3.22 -10.64 6.03
CA TYR A 18 4.45 -10.89 5.26
C TYR A 18 4.69 -12.37 4.99
N GLY A 19 4.34 -13.25 5.94
CA GLY A 19 4.49 -14.70 5.82
C GLY A 19 3.40 -15.41 5.02
N GLN A 20 2.40 -14.71 4.47
CA GLN A 20 1.33 -15.34 3.72
C GLN A 20 1.81 -15.94 2.38
N PRO A 21 1.16 -17.01 1.87
CA PRO A 21 1.41 -17.48 0.51
C PRO A 21 1.17 -16.35 -0.51
N LEU A 22 2.16 -16.11 -1.36
CA LEU A 22 2.21 -14.93 -2.25
C LEU A 22 0.91 -14.73 -3.05
N LEU A 23 0.37 -15.79 -3.66
CA LEU A 23 -0.84 -15.68 -4.50
C LEU A 23 -2.09 -15.33 -3.67
N ASN A 24 -2.17 -15.81 -2.43
CA ASN A 24 -3.26 -15.45 -1.53
C ASN A 24 -3.15 -13.98 -1.10
N LEU A 25 -1.94 -13.49 -0.85
CA LEU A 25 -1.68 -12.11 -0.50
C LEU A 25 -2.02 -11.16 -1.65
N ILE A 26 -1.62 -11.49 -2.88
CA ILE A 26 -1.92 -10.68 -4.07
C ILE A 26 -3.43 -10.55 -4.27
N ARG A 27 -4.19 -11.65 -4.17
CA ARG A 27 -5.65 -11.61 -4.29
C ARG A 27 -6.28 -10.70 -3.23
N GLN A 28 -5.89 -10.86 -1.96
CA GLN A 28 -6.38 -10.01 -0.87
C GLN A 28 -6.03 -8.53 -1.08
N ALA A 29 -4.82 -8.24 -1.56
CA ALA A 29 -4.38 -6.88 -1.85
C ALA A 29 -5.19 -6.24 -2.99
N ALA A 30 -5.50 -7.00 -4.05
CA ALA A 30 -6.35 -6.54 -5.15
C ALA A 30 -7.76 -6.16 -4.66
N GLU A 31 -8.39 -7.02 -3.84
CA GLU A 31 -9.70 -6.73 -3.24
C GLU A 31 -9.68 -5.46 -2.36
N VAL A 32 -8.60 -5.26 -1.59
CA VAL A 32 -8.44 -4.03 -0.79
C VAL A 32 -8.26 -2.82 -1.70
N HIS A 33 -7.46 -2.93 -2.76
CA HIS A 33 -7.22 -1.84 -3.71
C HIS A 33 -8.50 -1.40 -4.40
N GLU A 34 -9.28 -2.33 -4.97
CA GLU A 34 -10.55 -2.04 -5.66
C GLU A 34 -11.60 -1.39 -4.74
N ARG A 35 -11.59 -1.68 -3.43
CA ARG A 35 -12.50 -1.04 -2.46
C ARG A 35 -12.19 0.44 -2.22
N HIS A 36 -10.96 0.89 -2.49
CA HIS A 36 -10.51 2.24 -2.14
C HIS A 36 -10.04 3.06 -3.35
N HIS A 37 -9.76 2.42 -4.48
CA HIS A 37 -9.22 3.03 -5.68
C HIS A 37 -9.93 2.51 -6.93
N ASP A 38 -10.01 3.35 -7.98
CA ASP A 38 -10.46 2.90 -9.30
C ASP A 38 -9.39 1.98 -9.91
N PRO A 39 -9.70 0.71 -10.20
CA PRO A 39 -8.72 -0.23 -10.75
C PRO A 39 -8.25 0.12 -12.17
N SER A 40 -8.95 1.01 -12.87
CA SER A 40 -8.59 1.48 -14.21
C SER A 40 -7.80 2.78 -14.21
N ASP A 41 -7.66 3.45 -13.06
CA ASP A 41 -6.93 4.71 -12.93
C ASP A 41 -5.52 4.49 -12.37
N ILE A 42 -4.55 5.26 -12.86
CA ILE A 42 -3.14 5.19 -12.44
C ILE A 42 -2.59 6.59 -12.23
N GLN A 43 -2.06 6.83 -11.02
CA GLN A 43 -1.39 8.08 -10.69
C GLN A 43 -0.08 8.22 -11.48
N ARG A 44 0.06 9.32 -12.22
CA ARG A 44 1.28 9.66 -12.95
C ARG A 44 1.98 10.84 -12.28
N CYS A 45 3.19 10.60 -11.79
CA CYS A 45 4.05 11.64 -11.23
C CYS A 45 5.40 11.63 -11.93
N VAL A 46 5.95 12.82 -12.18
CA VAL A 46 7.32 13.00 -12.70
C VAL A 46 8.14 13.63 -11.59
N LEU A 47 9.19 12.93 -11.18
CA LEU A 47 10.19 13.49 -10.29
C LEU A 47 11.35 14.02 -11.14
N LEU A 48 11.80 15.24 -10.84
CA LEU A 48 13.01 15.81 -11.40
C LEU A 48 14.08 15.87 -10.32
N SER A 49 15.25 15.29 -10.60
CA SER A 49 16.42 15.48 -9.76
C SER A 49 17.00 16.88 -10.01
N VAL A 50 16.49 17.88 -9.30
CA VAL A 50 16.86 19.31 -9.48
C VAL A 50 18.34 19.57 -9.20
N LYS A 51 18.97 18.75 -8.36
CA LYS A 51 20.43 18.72 -8.15
C LYS A 51 20.90 17.27 -8.06
N THR A 52 21.95 16.95 -8.80
CA THR A 52 22.62 15.64 -8.79
C THR A 52 24.08 15.82 -8.32
N GLY A 53 24.73 14.75 -7.86
CA GLY A 53 26.13 14.79 -7.40
C GLY A 53 26.28 15.21 -5.93
N GLY A 54 27.54 15.44 -5.50
CA GLY A 54 28.06 15.51 -4.12
C GLY A 54 27.13 15.90 -2.96
N CYS A 55 26.17 15.05 -2.65
CA CYS A 55 25.35 14.94 -1.45
C CYS A 55 25.11 13.44 -1.27
#